data_AF-A0A4U3AEC7-F1
#
_entry.id   AF-A0A4U3AEC7-F1
#
_cell.length_a   1.000
_cell.length_b   1.000
_cell.length_c   1.000
_cell.angle_alpha   90.00
_cell.angle_beta   90.00
_cell.angle_gamma   90.00
#
_symmetry.space_group_name_H-M   'P 1'
#
loop_
_entity.id
_entity.type
_entity.pdbx_description
1 polymer ?
#
loop_
_entity_poly.entity_id
_entity_poly.type
_entity_poly.pdbx_seq_one_letter_code
_entity_poly.pdbx_strand_id
1 'polypeptide(L)'
;NKVIGLEKEEVANESEKKSEETESKRESIDLGSKIETSVHSMVVKTPFSIISEVSSFKVFPKINVKNQDAFVFRNGKDAEGRELDSKLLTTVQQYHSEAYCKIVSLNLNEKRVLFELYNQKVKGNNEENKVETSSWIPIHSIILESENGGEVNNFITAKLPIEIGRYKGEISLREKVIFKEKVIGIKEVEQEIILTKTEFLVPKVKKNGQNKFKVEKGSLLVEGYIYQCIEYISEQSTFHDNVYQLVQNIVLELIIQVIQEQEVQVRIT
;
A
#
# COMPACT_ATOMS: atom_id res chain seq x y z
N ASN A 1 -40.53 -78.94 -1.56
CA ASN A 1 -39.38 -78.90 -2.49
C ASN A 1 -38.11 -78.71 -1.68
N LYS A 2 -37.13 -79.60 -1.91
CA LYS A 2 -35.79 -79.72 -1.29
C LYS A 2 -35.79 -80.21 0.18
N VAL A 3 -35.54 -81.49 0.50
CA VAL A 3 -34.41 -82.41 0.21
C VAL A 3 -33.17 -82.13 1.06
N ILE A 4 -33.01 -82.97 2.11
CA ILE A 4 -31.82 -83.77 2.53
C ILE A 4 -30.53 -82.97 2.78
N GLY A 5 -29.88 -82.99 3.95
CA GLY A 5 -29.33 -84.10 4.75
C GLY A 5 -27.91 -83.64 5.14
N LEU A 6 -27.41 -83.79 6.36
CA LEU A 6 -26.84 -85.02 6.90
C LEU A 6 -26.57 -84.81 8.41
N GLU A 7 -26.98 -85.81 9.19
CA GLU A 7 -26.56 -86.09 10.56
C GLU A 7 -25.09 -86.53 10.59
N LYS A 8 -24.27 -85.98 11.50
CA LYS A 8 -23.84 -86.52 12.82
C LYS A 8 -22.59 -87.40 12.77
N GLU A 9 -21.79 -87.22 13.84
CA GLU A 9 -20.79 -88.08 14.50
C GLU A 9 -19.49 -87.31 14.72
N GLU A 10 -18.85 -87.28 15.88
CA GLU A 10 -19.14 -87.85 17.20
C GLU A 10 -18.14 -87.20 18.20
N VAL A 11 -18.65 -86.91 19.40
CA VAL A 11 -18.07 -87.24 20.72
C VAL A 11 -16.61 -86.85 21.02
N ALA A 12 -16.43 -85.98 22.03
CA ALA A 12 -16.00 -86.42 23.37
C ALA A 12 -15.85 -85.27 24.38
N ASN A 13 -16.59 -85.42 25.49
CA ASN A 13 -16.22 -85.19 26.90
C ASN A 13 -15.69 -83.82 27.33
N GLU A 14 -16.50 -83.04 28.05
CA GLU A 14 -16.65 -83.08 29.52
C GLU A 14 -15.39 -82.65 30.28
N SER A 15 -15.43 -81.44 30.85
CA SER A 15 -15.33 -81.28 32.31
C SER A 15 -15.61 -79.83 32.72
N GLU A 16 -16.74 -79.65 33.39
CA GLU A 16 -17.04 -78.47 34.20
C GLU A 16 -16.12 -78.42 35.43
N LYS A 17 -15.62 -77.22 35.77
CA LYS A 17 -15.56 -76.75 37.18
C LYS A 17 -15.32 -75.23 37.29
N LYS A 18 -16.44 -74.52 37.45
CA LYS A 18 -16.79 -73.53 38.49
C LYS A 18 -15.77 -72.44 38.91
N SER A 19 -16.22 -71.20 38.63
CA SER A 19 -16.27 -69.99 39.49
C SER A 19 -14.99 -69.39 40.07
N GLU A 20 -14.71 -68.16 39.66
CA GLU A 20 -14.44 -67.06 40.59
C GLU A 20 -14.75 -65.72 39.90
N GLU A 21 -15.78 -65.02 40.40
CA GLU A 21 -16.01 -63.60 40.10
C GLU A 21 -14.84 -62.81 40.68
N THR A 22 -14.19 -61.98 39.86
CA THR A 22 -13.43 -60.84 40.36
C THR A 22 -13.71 -59.64 39.47
N GLU A 23 -14.33 -58.64 40.09
CA GLU A 23 -14.52 -57.28 39.58
C GLU A 23 -13.18 -56.70 39.09
N SER A 24 -12.93 -56.75 37.77
CA SER A 24 -11.89 -55.93 37.16
C SER A 24 -12.47 -54.54 36.87
N LYS A 25 -12.22 -53.65 37.83
CA LYS A 25 -12.24 -52.19 37.74
C LYS A 25 -12.28 -51.66 36.31
N ARG A 26 -13.28 -50.80 36.06
CA ARG A 26 -13.29 -49.82 34.99
C ARG A 26 -11.98 -49.04 35.01
N GLU A 27 -11.01 -49.42 34.19
CA GLU A 27 -10.09 -48.45 33.62
C GLU A 27 -10.85 -47.75 32.50
N SER A 28 -11.53 -46.67 32.87
CA SER A 28 -11.77 -45.60 31.91
C SER A 28 -10.39 -45.18 31.43
N ILE A 29 -10.01 -45.66 30.23
CA ILE A 29 -8.86 -45.11 29.52
C ILE A 29 -9.27 -43.67 29.24
N ASP A 30 -8.81 -42.77 30.09
CA ASP A 30 -8.79 -41.35 29.82
C ASP A 30 -7.78 -41.16 28.69
N LEU A 31 -8.23 -41.42 27.45
CA LEU A 31 -7.59 -40.92 26.23
C LEU A 31 -7.85 -39.42 26.15
N GLY A 32 -7.48 -38.69 27.19
CA GLY A 32 -7.15 -37.28 27.07
C GLY A 32 -5.85 -37.21 26.28
N SER A 33 -5.92 -37.44 24.96
CA SER A 33 -4.82 -37.06 24.07
C SER A 33 -4.69 -35.56 24.22
N LYS A 34 -3.77 -35.12 25.08
CA LYS A 34 -3.45 -33.72 25.26
C LYS A 34 -2.85 -33.29 23.93
N ILE A 35 -3.68 -32.66 23.11
CA ILE A 35 -3.25 -32.08 21.85
C ILE A 35 -2.15 -31.08 22.21
N GLU A 36 -0.92 -31.39 21.79
CA GLU A 36 0.22 -30.52 22.08
C GLU A 36 0.14 -29.31 21.15
N THR A 37 -0.07 -28.15 21.75
CA THR A 37 -0.12 -26.87 21.04
C THR A 37 1.18 -26.12 21.27
N SER A 38 1.62 -25.42 20.22
CA SER A 38 2.84 -24.60 20.26
C SER A 38 2.59 -23.26 19.61
N VAL A 39 3.30 -22.24 20.11
CA VAL A 39 3.21 -20.88 19.59
C VAL A 39 4.36 -20.65 18.63
N HIS A 40 4.03 -20.16 17.45
CA HIS A 40 4.97 -19.87 16.38
C HIS A 40 4.80 -18.43 15.92
N SER A 41 5.84 -17.89 15.28
CA SER A 41 5.84 -16.55 14.70
C SER A 41 6.29 -16.61 13.24
N MET A 42 5.68 -15.81 12.38
CA MET A 42 6.16 -15.60 11.02
C MET A 42 6.11 -14.13 10.63
N VAL A 43 6.97 -13.76 9.68
CA VAL A 43 7.04 -12.39 9.16
C VAL A 43 6.47 -12.34 7.76
N VAL A 44 5.59 -11.37 7.53
CA VAL A 44 5.00 -11.10 6.22
C VAL A 44 5.27 -9.65 5.84
N LYS A 45 5.65 -9.42 4.58
CA LYS A 45 5.87 -8.08 4.02
C LYS A 45 4.91 -7.83 2.86
N THR A 46 4.02 -6.88 3.03
CA THR A 46 2.98 -6.51 2.05
C THR A 46 3.36 -5.22 1.34
N PRO A 47 3.89 -5.25 0.11
CA PRO A 47 4.24 -4.02 -0.60
C PRO A 47 2.98 -3.27 -1.06
N PHE A 48 3.07 -1.94 -1.10
CA PHE A 48 2.06 -1.07 -1.71
C PHE A 48 2.73 0.08 -2.47
N SER A 49 2.07 0.54 -3.53
CA SER A 49 2.47 1.70 -4.31
C SER A 49 1.22 2.41 -4.83
N ILE A 50 1.18 3.72 -4.67
CA ILE A 50 0.15 4.59 -5.22
C ILE A 50 0.83 5.67 -6.04
N ILE A 51 0.53 5.71 -7.33
CA ILE A 51 0.89 6.80 -8.22
C ILE A 51 -0.37 7.32 -8.88
N SER A 52 -0.71 8.57 -8.61
CA SER A 52 -1.90 9.16 -9.20
C SER A 52 -1.75 10.67 -9.38
N GLU A 53 -2.48 11.17 -10.37
CA GLU A 53 -2.51 12.58 -10.68
C GLU A 53 -3.26 13.34 -9.58
N VAL A 54 -2.64 14.38 -9.05
CA VAL A 54 -3.23 15.31 -8.09
C VAL A 54 -3.45 16.67 -8.74
N SER A 55 -4.53 17.33 -8.35
CA SER A 55 -4.91 18.66 -8.83
C SER A 55 -5.35 19.52 -7.66
N SER A 56 -5.99 20.66 -7.94
CA SER A 56 -6.59 21.54 -6.92
C SER A 56 -5.57 22.01 -5.89
N PHE A 57 -4.40 22.47 -6.34
CA PHE A 57 -3.35 22.97 -5.45
C PHE A 57 -3.83 24.13 -4.58
N LYS A 58 -3.37 24.16 -3.32
CA LYS A 58 -3.61 25.25 -2.36
C LYS A 58 -2.99 26.54 -2.86
N VAL A 59 -1.74 26.44 -3.30
CA VAL A 59 -0.94 27.47 -3.95
C VAL A 59 -0.31 26.84 -5.17
N PHE A 60 -0.32 27.53 -6.30
CA PHE A 60 0.21 26.95 -7.54
C PHE A 60 1.71 26.63 -7.40
N PRO A 61 2.13 25.41 -7.79
CA PRO A 61 3.55 25.09 -7.86
C PRO A 61 4.27 26.00 -8.84
N LYS A 62 5.47 26.48 -8.49
CA LYS A 62 6.37 27.17 -9.41
C LYS A 62 7.19 26.11 -10.16
N ILE A 63 7.33 26.25 -11.47
CA ILE A 63 8.09 25.29 -12.30
C ILE A 63 9.21 26.00 -13.04
N ASN A 64 10.28 25.27 -13.36
CA ASN A 64 11.36 25.81 -14.16
C ASN A 64 10.85 26.12 -15.57
N VAL A 65 11.00 27.38 -15.98
CA VAL A 65 10.54 27.85 -17.29
C VAL A 65 11.73 28.30 -18.12
N LYS A 66 11.76 27.86 -19.38
CA LYS A 66 12.66 28.38 -20.41
C LYS A 66 11.84 29.15 -21.42
N ASN A 67 12.07 30.45 -21.50
CA ASN A 67 11.51 31.32 -22.53
C ASN A 67 12.62 31.71 -23.51
N GLN A 68 12.27 31.77 -24.79
CA GLN A 68 13.17 32.19 -25.84
C GLN A 68 12.44 33.20 -26.71
N ASP A 69 12.98 34.42 -26.75
CA ASP A 69 12.48 35.49 -27.60
C ASP A 69 13.46 35.71 -28.75
N ALA A 70 12.93 35.94 -29.94
CA ALA A 70 13.70 36.19 -31.14
C ALA A 70 13.32 37.56 -31.71
N PHE A 71 14.28 38.47 -31.73
CA PHE A 71 14.13 39.77 -32.39
C PHE A 71 14.73 39.66 -33.79
N VAL A 72 13.89 39.81 -34.81
CA VAL A 72 14.31 39.77 -36.21
C VAL A 72 14.74 41.18 -36.60
N PHE A 73 16.00 41.33 -37.01
CA PHE A 73 16.49 42.61 -37.54
C PHE A 73 16.32 42.67 -39.05
N ARG A 74 16.38 43.90 -39.58
CA ARG A 74 16.48 44.11 -41.02
C ARG A 74 17.92 43.82 -41.44
N ASN A 75 18.11 42.80 -42.28
CA ASN A 75 19.43 42.41 -42.77
C ASN A 75 20.16 43.57 -43.45
N GLY A 76 21.39 43.83 -43.00
CA GLY A 76 22.30 44.82 -43.57
C GLY A 76 22.88 44.40 -44.92
N LYS A 77 23.29 45.39 -45.71
CA LYS A 77 24.06 45.21 -46.94
C LYS A 77 25.14 46.28 -47.02
N ASP A 78 26.37 45.86 -47.17
CA ASP A 78 27.55 46.71 -47.35
C ASP A 78 28.47 46.17 -48.44
N ALA A 79 29.65 46.78 -48.61
CA ALA A 79 30.60 46.41 -49.66
C ALA A 79 31.26 45.03 -49.43
N GLU A 80 31.23 44.52 -48.19
CA GLU A 80 31.82 43.22 -47.80
C GLU A 80 30.84 42.06 -47.94
N GLY A 81 29.52 42.30 -47.86
CA GLY A 81 28.54 41.24 -48.09
C GLY A 81 27.08 41.62 -47.85
N ARG A 82 26.22 40.59 -47.88
CA ARG A 82 24.80 40.71 -47.51
C ARG A 82 24.53 39.80 -46.32
N GLU A 83 23.90 40.33 -45.28
CA GLU A 83 23.38 39.49 -44.20
C GLU A 83 22.24 38.61 -44.74
N LEU A 84 22.30 37.30 -44.45
CA LEU A 84 21.31 36.33 -44.92
C LEU A 84 20.19 36.11 -43.89
N ASP A 85 20.53 36.11 -42.60
CA ASP A 85 19.59 35.97 -41.49
C ASP A 85 20.20 36.65 -40.24
N SER A 86 19.55 37.69 -39.73
CA SER A 86 19.98 38.42 -38.53
C SER A 86 18.88 38.38 -37.47
N LYS A 87 19.14 37.64 -36.39
CA LYS A 87 18.23 37.48 -35.26
C LYS A 87 18.98 37.62 -33.94
N LEU A 88 18.50 38.46 -33.03
CA LEU A 88 18.92 38.42 -31.63
C LEU A 88 18.04 37.41 -30.90
N LEU A 89 18.67 36.35 -30.41
CA LEU A 89 18.02 35.33 -29.58
C LEU A 89 18.28 35.66 -28.12
N THR A 90 17.23 35.94 -27.37
CA THR A 90 17.30 36.09 -25.90
C THR A 90 16.73 34.83 -25.27
N THR A 91 17.52 34.13 -24.47
CA THR A 91 17.07 32.96 -23.70
C THR A 91 17.06 33.30 -22.23
N VAL A 92 15.90 33.17 -21.59
CA VAL A 92 15.74 33.35 -20.14
C VAL A 92 15.36 32.01 -19.53
N GLN A 93 16.11 31.60 -18.51
CA GLN A 93 15.83 30.41 -17.70
C GLN A 93 15.54 30.84 -16.26
N GLN A 94 14.38 30.45 -15.76
CA GLN A 94 13.99 30.66 -14.37
C GLN A 94 14.01 29.32 -13.64
N TYR A 95 14.74 29.28 -12.52
CA TYR A 95 14.89 28.10 -11.67
C TYR A 95 14.15 28.30 -10.35
N HIS A 96 13.38 27.29 -9.96
CA HIS A 96 12.62 27.22 -8.72
C HIS A 96 13.00 25.96 -7.96
N SER A 97 12.88 26.02 -6.63
CA SER A 97 13.11 24.87 -5.75
C SER A 97 12.13 23.74 -6.06
N GLU A 98 12.59 22.50 -6.02
CA GLU A 98 11.74 21.33 -6.21
C GLU A 98 10.77 21.18 -5.03
N ALA A 99 9.60 20.61 -5.29
CA ALA A 99 8.64 20.29 -4.25
C ALA A 99 8.98 18.94 -3.61
N TYR A 100 8.80 18.84 -2.30
CA TYR A 100 8.99 17.60 -1.54
C TYR A 100 7.74 17.26 -0.76
N CYS A 101 7.65 16.00 -0.35
CA CYS A 101 6.50 15.47 0.37
C CYS A 101 6.83 15.19 1.83
N LYS A 102 5.86 15.44 2.70
CA LYS A 102 5.91 15.09 4.12
C LYS A 102 4.67 14.30 4.51
N ILE A 103 4.85 13.19 5.22
CA ILE A 103 3.73 12.45 5.80
C ILE A 103 3.26 13.18 7.05
N VAL A 104 1.95 13.40 7.11
CA VAL A 104 1.28 14.02 8.25
C VAL A 104 0.71 12.94 9.16
N SER A 105 0.04 11.95 8.58
CA SER A 105 -0.54 10.84 9.34
C SER A 105 -0.71 9.61 8.46
N LEU A 106 -0.84 8.48 9.13
CA LEU A 106 -1.06 7.18 8.53
C LEU A 106 -2.00 6.39 9.45
N ASN A 107 -3.04 5.80 8.87
CA ASN A 107 -4.00 4.97 9.59
C ASN A 107 -4.21 3.66 8.84
N LEU A 108 -4.17 2.54 9.55
CA LEU A 108 -4.44 1.21 9.00
C LEU A 108 -5.71 0.66 9.64
N ASN A 109 -6.67 0.28 8.80
CA ASN A 109 -7.87 -0.44 9.21
C ASN A 109 -7.85 -1.81 8.54
N GLU A 110 -8.22 -2.86 9.25
CA GLU A 110 -8.16 -4.20 8.69
C GLU A 110 -9.26 -5.13 9.20
N LYS A 111 -9.59 -6.11 8.37
CA LYS A 111 -10.43 -7.26 8.73
C LYS A 111 -9.67 -8.53 8.41
N ARG A 112 -9.51 -9.40 9.41
CA ARG A 112 -8.80 -10.67 9.29
C ARG A 112 -9.75 -11.85 9.42
N VAL A 113 -9.55 -12.88 8.60
CA VAL A 113 -10.33 -14.13 8.66
C VAL A 113 -9.39 -15.31 8.45
N LEU A 114 -9.33 -16.21 9.43
CA LEU A 114 -8.62 -17.48 9.34
C LEU A 114 -9.57 -18.52 8.70
N PHE A 115 -9.09 -19.19 7.66
CA PHE A 115 -9.81 -20.26 6.97
C PHE A 115 -9.04 -21.57 7.09
N GLU A 116 -9.81 -22.64 7.26
CA GLU A 116 -9.38 -24.02 7.02
C GLU A 116 -10.02 -24.48 5.71
N LEU A 117 -9.20 -24.90 4.74
CA LEU A 117 -9.66 -25.34 3.42
C LEU A 117 -9.34 -26.82 3.21
N TYR A 118 -10.38 -27.59 2.91
CA TYR A 118 -10.28 -29.03 2.68
C TYR A 118 -9.90 -29.34 1.22
N ASN A 119 -8.95 -30.26 1.00
CA ASN A 119 -8.60 -30.84 -0.31
C ASN A 119 -8.19 -29.85 -1.43
N GLN A 120 -7.72 -28.64 -1.11
CA GLN A 120 -7.26 -27.69 -2.12
C GLN A 120 -5.76 -27.83 -2.39
N LYS A 121 -5.36 -28.13 -3.63
CA LYS A 121 -3.95 -27.99 -4.04
C LYS A 121 -3.57 -26.51 -3.91
N VAL A 122 -2.46 -26.23 -3.22
CA VAL A 122 -1.91 -24.88 -3.03
C VAL A 122 -1.76 -24.19 -4.40
N LYS A 123 -2.69 -23.32 -4.75
CA LYS A 123 -2.50 -22.37 -5.85
C LYS A 123 -1.55 -21.30 -5.32
N GLY A 124 -0.43 -21.12 -6.00
CA GLY A 124 0.65 -20.22 -5.56
C GLY A 124 0.16 -18.79 -5.28
N ASN A 125 0.87 -18.14 -4.37
CA ASN A 125 0.52 -16.87 -3.72
C ASN A 125 0.46 -15.65 -4.67
N ASN A 126 0.78 -15.83 -5.95
CA ASN A 126 1.12 -14.74 -6.88
C ASN A 126 -0.10 -13.99 -7.44
N GLU A 127 -1.32 -14.50 -7.29
CA GLU A 127 -2.53 -13.88 -7.88
C GLU A 127 -3.39 -13.04 -6.91
N GLU A 128 -3.15 -13.08 -5.59
CA GLU A 128 -4.15 -12.62 -4.61
C GLU A 128 -3.72 -11.43 -3.72
N ASN A 129 -2.42 -11.13 -3.61
CA ASN A 129 -1.97 -9.91 -2.93
C ASN A 129 -2.02 -8.74 -3.89
N LYS A 130 -3.15 -8.02 -3.91
CA LYS A 130 -3.39 -6.95 -4.89
C LYS A 130 -3.85 -5.68 -4.22
N VAL A 131 -3.37 -4.57 -4.77
CA VAL A 131 -3.97 -3.25 -4.58
C VAL A 131 -5.29 -3.26 -5.36
N GLU A 132 -6.41 -3.20 -4.65
CA GLU A 132 -7.74 -3.24 -5.27
C GLU A 132 -8.14 -1.87 -5.80
N THR A 133 -7.89 -0.82 -5.02
CA THR A 133 -8.14 0.57 -5.40
C THR A 133 -7.14 1.48 -4.73
N SER A 134 -6.79 2.58 -5.39
CA SER A 134 -6.03 3.68 -4.77
C SER A 134 -6.39 5.02 -5.40
N SER A 135 -6.52 6.07 -4.58
CA SER A 135 -6.82 7.42 -5.09
C SER A 135 -6.31 8.50 -4.15
N TRP A 136 -6.10 9.71 -4.67
CA TRP A 136 -5.75 10.91 -3.90
C TRP A 136 -6.89 11.91 -3.94
N ILE A 137 -7.27 12.43 -2.77
CA ILE A 137 -8.32 13.44 -2.59
C ILE A 137 -7.71 14.68 -1.94
N PRO A 138 -7.83 15.88 -2.52
CA PRO A 138 -7.38 17.11 -1.88
C PRO A 138 -8.23 17.42 -0.64
N ILE A 139 -7.59 17.71 0.49
CA ILE A 139 -8.26 18.04 1.77
C ILE A 139 -8.05 19.49 2.20
N HIS A 140 -7.96 20.39 1.23
CA HIS A 140 -7.70 21.82 1.44
C HIS A 140 -8.53 22.68 0.49
N SER A 141 -8.76 23.92 0.88
CA SER A 141 -9.36 24.94 0.01
C SER A 141 -8.29 25.63 -0.84
N ILE A 142 -8.60 25.89 -2.11
CA ILE A 142 -7.73 26.63 -3.03
C ILE A 142 -7.63 28.09 -2.55
N ILE A 143 -6.41 28.61 -2.43
CA ILE A 143 -6.18 30.04 -2.18
C ILE A 143 -5.85 30.67 -3.53
N LEU A 144 -6.75 31.50 -4.04
CA LEU A 144 -6.44 32.35 -5.19
C LEU A 144 -5.64 33.54 -4.65
N GLU A 145 -4.39 33.70 -5.11
CA GLU A 145 -3.64 34.94 -4.91
C GLU A 145 -4.46 36.07 -5.56
N SER A 146 -5.15 36.87 -4.74
CA SER A 146 -5.74 38.11 -5.22
C SER A 146 -4.61 39.08 -5.49
N GLU A 147 -4.45 39.47 -6.75
CA GLU A 147 -3.63 40.60 -7.20
C GLU A 147 -4.23 41.91 -6.66
N ASN A 148 -4.24 42.10 -5.33
CA ASN A 148 -4.61 43.39 -4.75
C ASN A 148 -3.39 44.29 -4.79
N GLY A 149 -3.22 44.95 -5.92
CA GLY A 149 -2.30 46.05 -6.16
C GLY A 149 -2.67 47.29 -5.34
N GLY A 150 -2.42 47.25 -4.04
CA GLY A 150 -2.38 48.43 -3.19
C GLY A 150 -0.92 48.77 -2.87
N GLU A 151 -0.45 49.93 -3.33
CA GLU A 151 0.83 50.49 -2.92
C GLU A 151 0.88 50.63 -1.39
N VAL A 152 1.65 49.76 -0.73
CA VAL A 152 2.13 50.00 0.64
C VAL A 152 3.57 49.51 0.72
N ASN A 153 4.51 50.40 0.96
CA ASN A 153 5.97 50.16 1.00
C ASN A 153 6.45 49.27 2.17
N ASN A 154 5.60 48.42 2.75
CA ASN A 154 5.88 47.63 3.96
C ASN A 154 5.88 46.11 3.71
N PHE A 155 6.36 45.68 2.54
CA PHE A 155 6.54 44.26 2.25
C PHE A 155 8.02 43.91 2.14
N ILE A 156 8.40 42.79 2.75
CA ILE A 156 9.69 42.15 2.49
C ILE A 156 9.45 40.89 1.68
N THR A 157 10.34 40.63 0.72
CA THR A 157 10.36 39.35 0.00
C THR A 157 11.14 38.33 0.83
N ALA A 158 10.53 37.18 1.10
CA ALA A 158 11.17 36.08 1.81
C ALA A 158 10.95 34.77 1.04
N LYS A 159 11.94 33.87 1.10
CA LYS A 159 11.80 32.49 0.63
C LYS A 159 11.32 31.63 1.79
N LEU A 160 10.14 31.05 1.67
CA LEU A 160 9.53 30.25 2.73
C LEU A 160 9.04 28.90 2.18
N PRO A 161 9.07 27.83 2.99
CA PRO A 161 8.44 26.57 2.64
C PRO A 161 6.92 26.73 2.67
N ILE A 162 6.29 26.73 1.49
CA ILE A 162 4.86 26.87 1.33
C ILE A 162 4.23 25.50 1.10
N GLU A 163 3.18 25.19 1.86
CA GLU A 163 2.31 24.05 1.56
C GLU A 163 1.53 24.35 0.28
N ILE A 164 1.94 23.72 -0.82
CA ILE A 164 1.27 23.84 -2.13
C ILE A 164 0.07 22.90 -2.26
N GLY A 165 -0.02 21.88 -1.40
CA GLY A 165 -1.18 21.02 -1.34
C GLY A 165 -1.15 20.03 -0.17
N ARG A 166 -2.33 19.51 0.18
CA ARG A 166 -2.50 18.44 1.16
C ARG A 166 -3.52 17.43 0.65
N TYR A 167 -3.12 16.16 0.63
CA TYR A 167 -3.87 15.08 -0.03
C TYR A 167 -4.08 13.92 0.92
N LYS A 168 -5.30 13.39 0.94
CA LYS A 168 -5.68 12.15 1.59
C LYS A 168 -5.66 11.04 0.54
N GLY A 169 -4.92 9.98 0.80
CA GLY A 169 -4.86 8.78 -0.02
C GLY A 169 -5.50 7.62 0.70
N GLU A 170 -6.16 6.75 -0.05
CA GLU A 170 -6.64 5.47 0.46
C GLU A 170 -6.11 4.36 -0.45
N ILE A 171 -5.61 3.28 0.14
CA ILE A 171 -5.13 2.09 -0.57
C ILE A 171 -5.82 0.88 0.04
N SER A 172 -6.62 0.19 -0.77
CA SER A 172 -7.22 -1.09 -0.40
C SER A 172 -6.30 -2.22 -0.82
N LEU A 173 -5.89 -3.07 0.13
CA LEU A 173 -5.03 -4.22 -0.07
C LEU A 173 -5.76 -5.47 0.40
N ARG A 174 -5.64 -6.55 -0.36
CA ARG A 174 -5.98 -7.89 0.12
C ARG A 174 -4.69 -8.65 0.30
N GLU A 175 -4.48 -9.25 1.47
CA GLU A 175 -3.35 -10.11 1.77
C GLU A 175 -3.83 -11.52 2.10
N LYS A 176 -3.08 -12.51 1.62
CA LYS A 176 -3.27 -13.91 1.95
C LYS A 176 -1.97 -14.51 2.45
N VAL A 177 -2.03 -15.12 3.63
CA VAL A 177 -0.92 -15.85 4.24
C VAL A 177 -1.29 -17.31 4.38
N ILE A 178 -0.47 -18.21 3.84
CA ILE A 178 -0.69 -19.66 3.90
C ILE A 178 0.23 -20.24 4.97
N PHE A 179 -0.34 -21.03 5.87
CA PHE A 179 0.42 -21.73 6.91
C PHE A 179 0.76 -23.15 6.46
N LYS A 180 1.94 -23.61 6.87
CA LYS A 180 2.40 -24.99 6.63
C LYS A 180 1.88 -25.98 7.67
N GLU A 181 1.44 -25.47 8.81
CA GLU A 181 1.02 -26.23 9.98
C GLU A 181 -0.50 -26.11 10.16
N LYS A 182 -1.06 -27.02 10.95
CA LYS A 182 -2.43 -26.93 11.44
C LYS A 182 -2.56 -25.76 12.41
N VAL A 183 -3.06 -24.63 11.93
CA VAL A 183 -3.27 -23.42 12.75
C VAL A 183 -4.66 -23.45 13.35
N ILE A 184 -4.72 -23.37 14.67
CA ILE A 184 -5.97 -23.36 15.44
C ILE A 184 -6.38 -21.95 15.87
N GLY A 185 -5.47 -20.99 15.83
CA GLY A 185 -5.77 -19.60 16.13
C GLY A 185 -4.62 -18.64 15.87
N ILE A 186 -4.96 -17.37 15.67
CA ILE A 186 -4.01 -16.26 15.67
C ILE A 186 -3.96 -15.69 17.07
N LYS A 187 -2.76 -15.61 17.65
CA LYS A 187 -2.54 -15.08 18.99
C LYS A 187 -2.42 -13.57 18.96
N GLU A 188 -1.52 -13.06 18.14
CA GLU A 188 -1.20 -11.64 18.03
C GLU A 188 -0.68 -11.33 16.64
N VAL A 189 -0.85 -10.08 16.19
CA VAL A 189 -0.20 -9.60 14.98
C VAL A 189 0.29 -8.18 15.24
N GLU A 190 1.60 -8.02 15.27
CA GLU A 190 2.26 -6.72 15.32
C GLU A 190 2.47 -6.21 13.89
N GLN A 191 2.23 -4.92 13.66
CA GLN A 191 2.33 -4.32 12.34
C GLN A 191 3.06 -2.98 12.39
N GLU A 192 3.90 -2.74 11.39
CA GLU A 192 4.56 -1.46 11.16
C GLU A 192 4.46 -1.10 9.68
N ILE A 193 4.29 0.18 9.38
CA ILE A 193 4.22 0.65 7.99
C ILE A 193 5.47 1.46 7.67
N ILE A 194 6.17 1.01 6.64
CA ILE A 194 7.46 1.55 6.26
C ILE A 194 7.34 2.13 4.87
N LEU A 195 7.55 3.45 4.77
CA LEU A 195 7.57 4.16 3.50
C LEU A 195 8.98 4.16 2.94
N THR A 196 9.10 3.75 1.68
CA THR A 196 10.37 3.69 0.96
C THR A 196 10.53 4.86 0.01
N LYS A 197 9.42 5.41 -0.49
CA LYS A 197 9.43 6.49 -1.46
C LYS A 197 8.24 7.43 -1.28
N THR A 198 8.47 8.73 -1.34
CA THR A 198 7.41 9.74 -1.28
C THR A 198 7.86 10.93 -2.12
N GLU A 199 7.30 11.07 -3.32
CA GLU A 199 7.74 12.04 -4.32
C GLU A 199 6.58 12.75 -4.97
N PHE A 200 6.78 14.04 -5.23
CA PHE A 200 5.90 14.82 -6.10
C PHE A 200 6.60 15.04 -7.44
N LEU A 201 6.05 14.45 -8.49
CA LEU A 201 6.60 14.52 -9.83
C LEU A 201 6.14 15.79 -10.55
N VAL A 202 7.01 16.25 -11.46
CA VAL A 202 6.89 17.52 -12.17
C VAL A 202 5.47 17.77 -12.67
N PRO A 203 4.87 18.93 -12.36
CA PRO A 203 3.53 19.23 -12.80
C PRO A 203 3.40 19.34 -14.32
N LYS A 204 2.29 18.83 -14.86
CA LYS A 204 1.87 19.09 -16.24
C LYS A 204 1.47 20.57 -16.36
N VAL A 205 2.12 21.25 -17.29
CA VAL A 205 1.85 22.66 -17.60
C VAL A 205 1.15 22.83 -18.93
N LYS A 206 0.22 23.80 -18.96
CA LYS A 206 -0.34 24.32 -20.21
C LYS A 206 0.19 25.72 -20.47
N LYS A 207 0.65 25.95 -21.70
CA LYS A 207 0.92 27.29 -22.22
C LYS A 207 -0.41 27.97 -22.52
N ASN A 208 -0.63 29.15 -21.99
CA ASN A 208 -1.68 30.05 -22.47
C ASN A 208 -1.08 31.05 -23.47
N GLY A 209 -1.93 31.76 -24.22
CA GLY A 209 -1.53 32.64 -25.32
C GLY A 209 -0.64 33.85 -24.92
N GLN A 210 -0.34 34.03 -23.64
CA GLN A 210 0.52 35.08 -23.09
C GLN A 210 1.84 34.55 -22.52
N ASN A 211 2.30 33.35 -22.91
CA ASN A 211 3.51 32.69 -22.38
C ASN A 211 3.50 32.45 -20.85
N LYS A 212 2.34 32.50 -20.18
CA LYS A 212 2.22 32.12 -18.78
C LYS A 212 1.96 30.60 -18.71
N PHE A 213 2.80 29.89 -17.96
CA PHE A 213 2.58 28.48 -17.71
C PHE A 213 1.64 28.33 -16.52
N LYS A 214 0.46 27.74 -16.72
CA LYS A 214 -0.41 27.36 -15.61
C LYS A 214 -0.20 25.89 -15.29
N VAL A 215 0.17 25.62 -14.04
CA VAL A 215 0.24 24.27 -13.49
C VAL A 215 -1.18 23.82 -13.14
N GLU A 216 -1.66 22.78 -13.80
CA GLU A 216 -3.01 22.24 -13.55
C GLU A 216 -2.99 20.99 -12.68
N LYS A 217 -2.02 20.12 -12.93
CA LYS A 217 -1.95 18.75 -12.41
C LYS A 217 -0.49 18.38 -12.13
N GLY A 218 -0.26 17.59 -11.10
CA GLY A 218 1.03 16.93 -10.81
C GLY A 218 0.79 15.46 -10.49
N SER A 219 1.84 14.68 -10.25
CA SER A 219 1.67 13.29 -9.82
C SER A 219 2.26 13.08 -8.44
N LEU A 220 1.52 12.44 -7.56
CA LEU A 220 1.98 12.08 -6.23
C LEU A 220 2.24 10.57 -6.17
N LEU A 221 3.50 10.21 -5.89
CA LEU A 221 3.98 8.85 -5.77
C LEU A 221 4.30 8.56 -4.31
N VAL A 222 3.68 7.51 -3.75
CA VAL A 222 4.02 6.98 -2.43
C VAL A 222 4.16 5.48 -2.52
N GLU A 223 5.29 4.97 -2.02
CA GLU A 223 5.61 3.55 -2.01
C GLU A 223 6.07 3.13 -0.62
N GLY A 224 5.79 1.89 -0.27
CA GLY A 224 6.17 1.32 1.00
C GLY A 224 5.76 -0.13 1.12
N TYR A 225 5.84 -0.64 2.34
CA TYR A 225 5.33 -1.96 2.69
C TYR A 225 4.80 -1.98 4.13
N ILE A 226 3.86 -2.89 4.37
CA ILE A 226 3.38 -3.24 5.70
C ILE A 226 4.25 -4.41 6.16
N TYR A 227 4.98 -4.21 7.25
CA TYR A 227 5.71 -5.26 7.94
C TYR A 227 4.80 -5.86 9.00
N GLN A 228 4.60 -7.17 9.00
CA GLN A 228 3.74 -7.85 9.96
C GLN A 228 4.48 -9.02 10.60
N CYS A 229 4.44 -9.09 11.93
CA CYS A 229 4.83 -10.26 12.70
C CYS A 229 3.56 -10.94 13.21
N ILE A 230 3.26 -12.14 12.69
CA ILE A 230 2.06 -12.89 13.03
C ILE A 230 2.45 -14.00 14.00
N GLU A 231 1.97 -13.90 15.24
CA GLU A 231 2.02 -14.99 16.21
C GLU A 231 0.77 -15.85 16.10
N TYR A 232 0.95 -17.17 16.00
CA TYR A 232 -0.14 -18.12 15.85
C TYR A 232 0.08 -19.37 16.68
N ILE A 233 -1.02 -20.04 17.00
CA ILE A 233 -1.04 -21.29 17.74
C ILE A 233 -1.28 -22.40 16.74
N SER A 234 -0.38 -23.38 16.73
CA SER A 234 -0.52 -24.59 15.91
C SER A 234 -0.60 -25.85 16.77
N GLU A 235 -1.28 -26.84 16.23
CA GLU A 235 -1.35 -28.19 16.78
C GLU A 235 -0.28 -29.06 16.14
N GLN A 236 0.51 -29.76 16.95
CA GLN A 236 1.50 -30.71 16.48
C GLN A 236 0.80 -32.00 16.04
N SER A 237 0.32 -32.04 14.79
CA SER A 237 -0.14 -33.29 14.16
C SER A 237 0.84 -33.76 13.08
N THR A 238 1.04 -35.06 12.98
CA THR A 238 1.95 -35.68 11.99
C THR A 238 1.40 -35.64 10.57
N PHE A 239 0.09 -35.41 10.38
CA PHE A 239 -0.59 -35.34 9.09
C PHE A 239 -1.79 -34.38 9.13
N HIS A 240 -1.88 -33.50 8.14
CA HIS A 240 -3.08 -32.70 7.84
C HIS A 240 -3.09 -32.37 6.33
N ASP A 241 -4.15 -32.79 5.63
CA ASP A 241 -4.34 -32.52 4.20
C ASP A 241 -4.97 -31.13 3.93
N ASN A 242 -5.32 -30.40 5.00
CA ASN A 242 -5.99 -29.11 4.93
C ASN A 242 -5.00 -27.95 4.77
N VAL A 243 -5.39 -26.95 4.01
CA VAL A 243 -4.64 -25.70 3.87
C VAL A 243 -5.23 -24.67 4.83
N TYR A 244 -4.40 -24.17 5.73
CA TYR A 244 -4.76 -23.09 6.64
C TYR A 244 -4.28 -21.77 6.06
N GLN A 245 -5.16 -20.77 6.02
CA GLN A 245 -4.83 -19.47 5.46
C GLN A 245 -5.45 -18.32 6.25
N LEU A 246 -4.69 -17.25 6.43
CA LEU A 246 -5.18 -15.97 6.95
C LEU A 246 -5.43 -15.04 5.77
N VAL A 247 -6.67 -14.59 5.60
CA VAL A 247 -7.03 -13.56 4.61
C VAL A 247 -7.26 -12.26 5.34
N GLN A 248 -6.60 -11.20 4.89
CA GLN A 248 -6.65 -9.87 5.48
C GLN A 248 -7.09 -8.87 4.41
N ASN A 249 -8.16 -8.12 4.68
CA ASN A 249 -8.52 -6.97 3.87
C ASN A 249 -8.08 -5.73 4.65
N ILE A 250 -7.15 -4.97 4.09
CA ILE A 250 -6.49 -3.84 4.73
C ILE A 250 -6.83 -2.57 3.94
N VAL A 251 -7.21 -1.52 4.65
CA VAL A 251 -7.41 -0.18 4.11
C VAL A 251 -6.38 0.73 4.77
N LEU A 252 -5.41 1.17 3.98
CA LEU A 252 -4.36 2.10 4.38
C LEU A 252 -4.74 3.51 3.97
N GLU A 253 -4.90 4.39 4.95
CA GLU A 253 -5.17 5.81 4.76
C GLU A 253 -3.89 6.62 5.03
N LEU A 254 -3.58 7.54 4.13
CA LEU A 254 -2.37 8.36 4.15
C LEU A 254 -2.74 9.83 4.04
N ILE A 255 -2.15 10.70 4.86
CA ILE A 255 -2.22 12.16 4.65
C ILE A 255 -0.83 12.67 4.29
N ILE A 256 -0.70 13.19 3.07
CA ILE A 256 0.54 13.74 2.54
C ILE A 256 0.41 15.25 2.35
N GLN A 257 1.42 15.96 2.84
CA GLN A 257 1.64 17.37 2.59
C GLN A 257 2.67 17.51 1.47
N VAL A 258 2.38 18.37 0.49
CA VAL A 258 3.33 18.74 -0.57
C VAL A 258 3.79 20.17 -0.31
N ILE A 259 5.10 20.35 -0.21
CA ILE A 259 5.74 21.60 0.19
C ILE A 259 6.71 22.03 -0.91
N GLN A 260 6.72 23.31 -1.22
CA GLN A 260 7.70 23.92 -2.11
C GLN A 260 8.21 25.21 -1.49
N GLU A 261 9.53 25.44 -1.55
CA GLU A 261 10.07 26.75 -1.19
C GLU A 261 9.71 27.78 -2.27
N GLN A 262 9.01 28.84 -1.87
CA GLN A 262 8.56 29.90 -2.78
C GLN A 262 8.91 31.28 -2.22
N GLU A 263 9.19 32.23 -3.12
CA GLU A 263 9.28 33.65 -2.77
C GLU A 263 7.88 34.21 -2.53
N VAL A 264 7.68 34.76 -1.34
CA VAL A 264 6.42 35.37 -0.92
C VAL A 264 6.69 36.77 -0.35
N GLN A 265 5.72 37.67 -0.52
CA GLN A 265 5.76 38.98 0.11
C GLN A 265 5.11 38.91 1.49
N VAL A 266 5.88 39.26 2.52
CA VAL A 266 5.42 39.28 3.91
C VAL A 266 5.23 40.72 4.33
N ARG A 267 4.05 41.04 4.86
CA ARG A 267 3.73 42.37 5.39
C ARG A 267 4.42 42.54 6.75
N ILE A 268 5.14 43.65 6.92
CA ILE A 268 5.66 44.06 8.23
C ILE A 268 4.57 44.89 8.92
N THR A 269 4.11 44.41 10.07
CA THR A 269 3.23 45.10 11.02
C THR A 269 3.98 45.51 12.26
#